data_AF-A0A8S9Z9A2-F1
#
_entry.id   AF-A0A8S9Z9A2-F1
#
_cell.length_a   1.000
_cell.length_b   1.000
_cell.length_c   1.000
_cell.angle_alpha   90.00
_cell.angle_beta   90.00
_cell.angle_gamma   90.00
#
_symmetry.space_group_name_H-M   'P 1'
#
loop_
_entity.id
_entity.type
_entity.pdbx_description
1 polymer ?
#
loop_
_entity_poly.entity_id
_entity_poly.type
_entity_poly.pdbx_seq_one_letter_code
_entity_poly.pdbx_strand_id
1 'polypeptide(L)'
;MIRPHACYYNGPSNLRRCPPLKPYCFIAFFNHSEDDYTRACTANPNLCRIDLNREVFGDRNPTKCCVCHTDACNFRKVEANIDNCDSYI
;
A
#
# COMPACT_ATOMS: atom_id res chain seq x y z
N MET A 1 18.29 -7.82 -10.60
CA MET A 1 17.10 -7.36 -11.35
C MET A 1 15.91 -7.50 -10.42
N ILE A 2 15.19 -6.41 -10.12
CA ILE A 2 13.98 -6.48 -9.29
C ILE A 2 12.87 -7.09 -10.16
N ARG A 3 12.32 -8.25 -9.79
CA ARG A 3 11.21 -8.86 -10.53
C ARG A 3 9.97 -7.95 -10.33
N PRO A 4 9.21 -7.64 -11.39
CA PRO A 4 7.97 -6.90 -11.24
C PRO A 4 6.97 -7.74 -10.46
N HIS A 5 6.54 -7.22 -9.30
CA HIS A 5 5.50 -7.83 -8.46
C HIS A 5 4.11 -7.38 -8.91
N ALA A 6 3.12 -8.23 -8.69
CA ALA A 6 1.72 -7.90 -8.88
C ALA A 6 1.11 -7.36 -7.58
N CYS A 7 0.54 -6.17 -7.63
CA CYS A 7 -0.17 -5.58 -6.49
C CYS A 7 -1.65 -5.42 -6.83
N TYR A 8 -2.48 -5.46 -5.80
CA TYR A 8 -3.86 -5.06 -5.94
C TYR A 8 -3.98 -3.55 -6.03
N TYR A 9 -4.83 -3.11 -6.95
CA TYR A 9 -5.33 -1.74 -7.06
C TYR A 9 -6.75 -1.68 -6.49
N ASN A 10 -7.30 -0.48 -6.28
CA ASN A 10 -8.62 -0.29 -5.67
C ASN A 10 -9.69 -1.24 -6.25
N GLY A 11 -10.43 -1.90 -5.35
CA GLY A 11 -11.42 -2.94 -5.65
C GLY A 11 -10.87 -4.38 -5.56
N PRO A 12 -11.66 -5.36 -5.07
CA PRO A 12 -11.21 -6.69 -4.62
C PRO A 12 -10.48 -7.53 -5.67
N SER A 13 -10.69 -7.29 -6.97
CA SER A 13 -10.22 -8.18 -8.05
C SER A 13 -9.20 -7.55 -9.01
N ASN A 14 -8.66 -6.37 -8.69
CA ASN A 14 -7.76 -5.63 -9.58
C ASN A 14 -6.28 -5.93 -9.31
N LEU A 15 -5.84 -7.18 -9.47
CA LEU A 15 -4.42 -7.54 -9.39
C LEU A 15 -3.70 -7.14 -10.69
N ARG A 16 -2.66 -6.30 -10.58
CA ARG A 16 -1.90 -5.80 -11.74
C ARG A 16 -0.41 -5.80 -11.44
N ARG A 17 0.40 -6.11 -12.47
CA ARG A 17 1.86 -6.00 -12.38
C ARG A 17 2.26 -4.54 -12.23
N CYS A 18 3.13 -4.27 -11.26
CA CYS A 18 3.71 -2.96 -11.11
C CYS A 18 4.65 -2.60 -12.25
N PRO A 19 4.72 -1.30 -12.61
CA PRO A 19 5.77 -0.83 -13.49
C PRO A 19 7.15 -1.00 -12.81
N PRO A 20 8.23 -1.17 -13.59
CA PRO A 20 9.59 -1.40 -13.06
C PRO A 20 10.07 -0.33 -12.07
N LEU A 21 9.60 0.92 -12.23
CA LEU A 21 9.94 2.05 -11.38
C LEU A 21 9.12 2.13 -10.08
N LYS A 22 8.11 1.27 -9.89
CA LYS A 22 7.28 1.22 -8.68
C LYS A 22 7.22 -0.20 -8.12
N PRO A 23 8.34 -0.77 -7.64
CA PRO A 23 8.41 -2.20 -7.35
C PRO A 23 7.70 -2.65 -6.07
N TYR A 24 7.16 -1.72 -5.27
CA TYR A 24 6.52 -2.02 -3.99
C TYR A 24 5.01 -1.92 -4.10
N CYS A 25 4.28 -2.73 -3.35
CA CYS A 25 2.85 -2.58 -3.12
C CYS A 25 2.59 -1.78 -1.85
N PHE A 26 1.52 -1.01 -1.82
CA PHE A 26 1.03 -0.43 -0.57
C PHE A 26 -0.47 -0.62 -0.38
N ILE A 27 -0.91 -0.52 0.88
CA ILE A 27 -2.31 -0.38 1.28
C ILE A 27 -2.38 0.66 2.41
N ALA A 28 -3.31 1.59 2.29
CA ALA A 28 -3.53 2.64 3.29
C ALA A 28 -5.02 2.69 3.65
N PHE A 29 -5.31 2.73 4.95
CA PHE A 29 -6.65 2.76 5.52
C PHE A 29 -6.93 4.14 6.11
N PHE A 30 -8.08 4.70 5.80
CA PHE A 30 -8.48 6.05 6.21
C PHE A 30 -9.53 6.08 7.31
N ASN A 31 -10.00 4.90 7.76
CA ASN A 31 -10.88 4.76 8.89
C ASN A 31 -10.48 3.56 9.75
N HIS A 32 -10.84 3.60 11.04
CA HIS A 32 -10.59 2.49 11.96
C HIS A 32 -11.35 1.21 11.60
N SER A 33 -12.48 1.32 10.89
CA SER A 33 -13.23 0.17 10.40
C SER A 33 -12.48 -0.60 9.28
N GLU A 34 -11.44 0.01 8.69
CA GLU A 34 -10.64 -0.51 7.57
C GLU A 34 -11.49 -0.83 6.32
N ASP A 35 -12.66 -0.19 6.20
CA ASP A 35 -13.55 -0.28 5.04
C ASP A 35 -13.18 0.74 3.95
N ASP A 36 -12.59 1.86 4.38
CA ASP A 36 -12.09 2.90 3.48
C ASP A 36 -10.59 2.75 3.35
N TYR A 37 -10.16 2.24 2.20
CA TYR A 37 -8.76 1.98 1.92
C TYR A 37 -8.41 2.31 0.47
N THR A 38 -7.14 2.62 0.25
CA THR A 38 -6.56 2.74 -1.09
C THR A 38 -5.33 1.86 -1.20
N ARG A 39 -5.09 1.32 -2.38
CA ARG A 39 -3.96 0.43 -2.64
C ARG A 39 -3.47 0.57 -4.07
N ALA A 40 -2.16 0.51 -4.26
CA ALA A 40 -1.52 0.56 -5.56
C ALA A 40 -0.04 0.15 -5.45
N CYS A 41 0.70 0.31 -6.55
CA CYS A 41 2.16 0.24 -6.56
C CYS A 41 2.81 1.59 -6.21
N THR A 42 3.95 1.55 -5.53
CA THR A 42 4.77 2.70 -5.18
C THR A 42 6.25 2.45 -5.48
N ALA A 43 6.96 3.53 -5.78
CA ALA A 43 8.42 3.54 -5.88
C ALA A 43 9.09 3.62 -4.49
N ASN A 44 8.35 4.11 -3.50
CA ASN A 44 8.89 4.46 -2.21
C ASN A 44 8.56 3.38 -1.17
N PRO A 45 9.55 2.64 -0.66
CA PRO A 45 9.33 1.65 0.40
C PRO A 45 8.88 2.27 1.73
N ASN A 46 9.08 3.58 1.88
CA ASN A 46 8.75 4.35 3.08
C ASN A 46 7.55 5.29 2.85
N LEU A 47 6.72 5.01 1.84
CA LEU A 47 5.55 5.82 1.47
C LEU A 47 4.70 6.21 2.68
N CYS A 48 4.55 5.28 3.62
CA CYS A 48 3.67 5.45 4.76
C CYS A 48 4.13 6.50 5.76
N ARG A 49 5.42 6.89 5.76
CA ARG A 49 5.93 7.93 6.68
C ARG A 49 5.12 9.22 6.52
N ILE A 50 4.71 9.78 7.66
CA ILE A 50 3.77 10.91 7.81
C ILE A 50 4.02 12.04 6.79
N ASP A 51 5.27 12.40 6.55
CA ASP A 51 5.64 13.50 5.65
C ASP A 51 5.30 13.25 4.17
N LEU A 52 5.26 11.97 3.74
CA LEU A 52 5.00 11.55 2.36
C LEU A 52 3.51 11.29 2.08
N ASN A 53 2.70 11.20 3.14
CA ASN A 53 1.27 10.93 3.02
C ASN A 53 0.53 12.07 2.30
N ARG A 54 0.96 13.32 2.48
CA ARG A 54 0.24 14.48 1.93
C ARG A 54 0.38 14.61 0.41
N GLU A 55 1.52 14.20 -0.15
CA GLU A 55 1.72 14.21 -1.60
C GLU A 55 0.95 13.10 -2.32
N VAL A 56 0.70 11.98 -1.64
CA VAL A 56 0.13 10.78 -2.26
C VAL A 56 -1.35 10.59 -1.93
N PHE A 57 -1.76 10.95 -0.71
CA PHE A 57 -3.13 10.82 -0.21
C PHE A 57 -3.85 12.18 -0.10
N GLY A 58 -3.18 13.29 -0.43
CA GLY A 58 -3.73 14.64 -0.33
C GLY A 58 -3.99 15.02 1.12
N ASP A 59 -5.16 15.62 1.40
CA ASP A 59 -5.59 15.96 2.76
C ASP A 59 -6.09 14.75 3.57
N ARG A 60 -6.14 13.55 2.98
CA ARG A 60 -6.55 12.34 3.69
C ARG A 60 -5.36 11.73 4.43
N ASN A 61 -5.37 11.80 5.75
CA ASN A 61 -4.35 11.13 6.55
C ASN A 61 -4.75 9.66 6.80
N PRO A 62 -3.94 8.67 6.39
CA PRO A 62 -4.26 7.28 6.67
C PRO A 62 -4.02 6.96 8.15
N THR A 63 -5.00 6.32 8.79
CA THR A 63 -4.89 5.74 10.14
C THR A 63 -3.90 4.57 10.19
N LYS A 64 -3.72 3.88 9.06
CA LYS A 64 -2.78 2.76 8.94
C LYS A 64 -2.28 2.67 7.52
N CYS A 65 -0.98 2.49 7.36
CA CYS A 65 -0.39 2.34 6.03
C CYS A 65 0.69 1.28 6.08
N CYS A 66 0.71 0.44 5.04
CA CYS A 66 1.62 -0.68 4.94
C CYS A 66 2.25 -0.76 3.55
N VAL A 67 3.53 -1.08 3.47
CA VAL A 67 4.28 -1.29 2.22
C VAL A 67 4.96 -2.64 2.21
N CYS A 68 4.87 -3.36 1.09
CA CYS A 68 5.41 -4.70 0.94
C CYS A 68 5.98 -4.93 -0.48
N HIS A 69 6.80 -5.97 -0.64
CA HIS A 69 7.56 -6.23 -1.88
C HIS A 69 7.33 -7.64 -2.45
N THR A 70 6.17 -8.23 -2.18
CA THR A 70 5.80 -9.57 -2.65
C THR A 70 4.51 -9.51 -3.46
N ASP A 71 4.29 -10.49 -4.33
CA ASP A 71 3.07 -10.55 -5.14
C ASP A 71 1.83 -10.65 -4.25
N ALA A 72 0.79 -9.89 -4.57
CA ALA A 72 -0.50 -9.87 -3.89
C ALA A 72 -0.45 -9.48 -2.40
N CYS A 73 0.65 -8.93 -1.90
CA CYS A 73 0.84 -8.66 -0.47
C CYS A 73 -0.08 -7.58 0.10
N ASN A 74 -0.79 -6.82 -0.73
CA ASN A 74 -1.73 -5.76 -0.33
C ASN A 74 -3.22 -6.15 -0.53
N PHE A 75 -3.56 -7.45 -0.41
CA PHE A 75 -4.90 -8.00 -0.70
C PHE A 75 -6.00 -7.66 0.33
N ARG A 76 -5.81 -7.87 1.64
CA ARG A 76 -6.63 -7.33 2.77
C ARG A 76 -6.29 -7.99 4.11
N LYS A 77 -6.42 -7.18 5.17
CA LYS A 77 -6.74 -7.39 6.60
C LYS A 77 -6.05 -8.46 7.49
N VAL A 78 -5.60 -9.64 7.06
CA VAL A 78 -5.13 -10.66 8.04
C VAL A 78 -3.90 -11.47 7.62
N GLU A 79 -3.64 -11.62 6.33
CA GLU A 79 -2.54 -12.47 5.83
C GLU A 79 -1.50 -11.70 5.01
N ALA A 80 -1.56 -10.38 5.11
CA ALA A 80 -0.60 -9.53 4.46
C ALA A 80 0.72 -9.63 5.25
N ASN A 81 1.62 -10.47 4.76
CA ASN A 81 3.00 -10.60 5.23
C ASN A 81 3.76 -9.31 4.85
N ILE A 82 3.39 -8.21 5.51
CA ILE A 82 3.86 -6.86 5.23
C ILE A 82 4.94 -6.53 6.26
N ASP A 83 6.18 -6.48 5.81
CA ASP A 83 7.36 -6.17 6.63
C ASP A 83 7.38 -4.75 7.22
N ASN A 84 6.58 -3.81 6.68
CA ASN A 84 6.57 -2.41 7.12
C ASN A 84 5.12 -1.86 7.19
N CYS A 85 4.45 -2.09 8.32
CA CYS A 85 3.17 -1.46 8.64
C CYS A 85 3.37 -0.40 9.72
N ASP A 86 3.27 0.87 9.34
CA ASP A 86 3.20 1.96 10.30
C ASP A 86 1.73 2.25 10.61
N SER A 87 1.38 2.22 11.90
CA SER A 87 0.08 2.68 12.40
C SER A 87 0.22 4.12 12.89
N TYR A 88 -0.67 4.99 12.44
CA TYR A 88 -0.69 6.40 12.83
C TYR A 88 -1.92 6.63 13.71
N ILE A 89 -1.68 6.89 15.00
CA ILE A 89 -2.71 7.24 15.99
C ILE A 89 -2.87 8.76 16.00
#